data_AF-A0A829HYM8-F1
#
_entry.id   AF-A0A829HYM8-F1
#
_cell.length_a   1.000
_cell.length_b   1.000
_cell.length_c   1.000
_cell.angle_alpha   90.00
_cell.angle_beta   90.00
_cell.angle_gamma   90.00
#
_symmetry.space_group_name_H-M   'P 1'
#
loop_
_entity.id
_entity.type
_entity.pdbx_description
1 polymer ?
#
loop_
_entity_poly.entity_id
_entity_poly.type
_entity_poly.pdbx_seq_one_letter_code
_entity_poly.pdbx_strand_id
1 'polypeptide(L)'
;MSTHAGWIARAAPITLGAARVMLGMLWLHEGIFKYSAHFGRADILLIAHSAQTNTRVPQYFTVFSDNVLGAWPGLFGVAVPLVEVALGTVLVLGLFPQPAAIVSLLTLLTYWTSDQLISQYPVMAGLSALIIAFPAPSGHYSILRLRRASATANVVRDGR
;
A
#
# COMPACT_ATOMS: atom_id res chain seq x y z
N MET A 1 -24.34 2.87 -30.75
CA MET A 1 -23.17 2.30 -30.04
C MET A 1 -22.53 3.25 -29.00
N SER A 2 -23.22 4.27 -28.47
CA SER A 2 -22.60 5.28 -27.58
C SER A 2 -22.89 5.12 -26.07
N THR A 3 -23.85 4.27 -25.69
CA THR A 3 -24.32 4.16 -24.29
C THR A 3 -23.39 3.33 -23.41
N HIS A 4 -22.84 2.23 -23.93
CA HIS A 4 -21.89 1.38 -23.18
C HIS A 4 -20.58 2.11 -22.86
N ALA A 5 -20.06 2.91 -23.80
CA ALA A 5 -18.84 3.69 -23.61
C ALA A 5 -19.00 4.74 -22.48
N GLY A 6 -20.16 5.40 -22.41
CA GLY A 6 -20.44 6.40 -21.38
C GLY A 6 -20.55 5.82 -19.96
N TRP A 7 -21.14 4.62 -19.83
CA TRP A 7 -21.27 3.97 -18.53
C TRP A 7 -19.93 3.42 -18.02
N ILE A 8 -19.14 2.80 -18.92
CA ILE A 8 -17.78 2.32 -18.59
C ILE A 8 -16.87 3.47 -18.17
N ALA A 9 -16.95 4.62 -18.86
CA ALA A 9 -16.16 5.80 -18.54
C ALA A 9 -16.44 6.38 -17.14
N ARG A 10 -17.63 6.12 -16.56
CA ARG A 10 -18.01 6.56 -15.21
C ARG A 10 -17.81 5.47 -14.16
N ALA A 11 -18.08 4.21 -14.51
CA ALA A 11 -17.93 3.08 -13.59
C ALA A 11 -16.46 2.81 -13.26
N ALA A 12 -15.55 2.86 -14.24
CA ALA A 12 -14.14 2.52 -14.03
C ALA A 12 -13.45 3.43 -12.98
N PRO A 13 -13.57 4.77 -13.01
CA PRO A 13 -13.02 5.64 -11.97
C PRO A 13 -13.60 5.38 -10.57
N ILE A 14 -14.89 5.07 -10.47
CA ILE A 14 -15.55 4.80 -9.18
C ILE A 14 -15.02 3.48 -8.62
N THR A 15 -15.06 2.41 -9.41
CA THR A 15 -14.61 1.08 -8.97
C THR A 15 -13.12 1.09 -8.61
N LEU A 16 -12.28 1.72 -9.43
CA LEU A 16 -10.84 1.80 -9.15
C LEU A 16 -10.51 2.75 -7.99
N GLY A 17 -11.30 3.81 -7.81
CA GLY A 17 -11.24 4.65 -6.62
C GLY A 17 -11.60 3.88 -5.34
N ALA A 18 -12.66 3.08 -5.38
CA ALA A 18 -13.08 2.22 -4.27
C ALA A 18 -12.03 1.13 -3.98
N ALA A 19 -11.48 0.47 -4.99
CA ALA A 19 -10.41 -0.52 -4.85
C ALA A 19 -9.17 0.09 -4.17
N ARG A 20 -8.78 1.31 -4.56
CA ARG A 20 -7.70 2.07 -3.92
C ARG A 20 -8.00 2.36 -2.44
N VAL A 21 -9.19 2.86 -2.13
CA VAL A 21 -9.57 3.16 -0.75
C VAL A 21 -9.60 1.87 0.09
N MET A 22 -10.13 0.77 -0.45
CA MET A 22 -10.15 -0.53 0.21
C MET A 22 -8.74 -1.04 0.50
N LEU A 23 -7.82 -0.98 -0.47
CA LEU A 23 -6.41 -1.32 -0.25
C LEU A 23 -5.81 -0.45 0.86
N GLY A 24 -6.09 0.85 0.85
CA GLY A 24 -5.62 1.77 1.88
C GLY A 24 -6.17 1.45 3.27
N MET A 25 -7.45 1.09 3.37
CA MET A 25 -8.08 0.68 4.63
C MET A 25 -7.49 -0.64 5.17
N LEU A 26 -7.19 -1.60 4.29
CA LEU A 26 -6.52 -2.85 4.70
C LEU A 26 -5.12 -2.56 5.26
N TRP A 27 -4.34 -1.67 4.65
CA TRP A 27 -3.05 -1.25 5.20
C TRP A 27 -3.16 -0.52 6.54
N LEU A 28 -4.16 0.37 6.68
CA LEU A 28 -4.43 1.04 7.96
C LEU A 28 -4.79 0.03 9.05
N HIS A 29 -5.65 -0.93 8.73
CA HIS A 29 -5.99 -2.02 9.63
C HIS A 29 -4.74 -2.76 10.10
N GLU A 30 -3.85 -3.15 9.19
CA GLU A 30 -2.61 -3.85 9.53
C GLU A 30 -1.68 -3.04 10.43
N GLY A 31 -1.41 -1.79 10.05
CA GLY A 31 -0.50 -0.94 10.81
C GLY A 31 -1.05 -0.61 12.20
N ILE A 32 -2.34 -0.27 12.30
CA ILE A 32 -3.00 0.02 13.58
C ILE A 32 -3.07 -1.25 14.44
N PHE A 33 -3.37 -2.40 13.85
CA PHE A 33 -3.38 -3.67 14.56
C PHE A 33 -2.00 -3.95 15.16
N LYS A 34 -0.92 -3.77 14.39
CA LYS A 34 0.45 -3.94 14.89
C LYS A 34 0.78 -2.98 16.05
N TYR A 35 0.37 -1.72 15.97
CA TYR A 35 0.52 -0.80 17.10
C TYR A 35 -0.25 -1.28 18.34
N SER A 36 -1.50 -1.71 18.17
CA SER A 36 -2.33 -2.23 19.27
C SER A 36 -1.78 -3.52 19.88
N ALA A 37 -1.11 -4.34 19.06
CA ALA A 37 -0.45 -5.58 19.46
C ALA A 37 0.96 -5.34 20.05
N HIS A 38 1.39 -4.09 20.20
CA HIS A 38 2.73 -3.73 20.67
C HIS A 38 3.86 -4.34 19.84
N PHE A 39 3.64 -4.48 18.52
CA PHE A 39 4.63 -4.95 17.58
C PHE A 39 5.92 -4.15 17.72
N GLY A 40 7.05 -4.83 17.81
CA GLY A 40 8.32 -4.19 18.09
C GLY A 40 9.53 -5.07 17.86
N ARG A 41 10.58 -4.82 18.66
CA ARG A 41 11.87 -5.50 18.53
C ARG A 41 11.75 -7.03 18.56
N ALA A 42 10.92 -7.55 19.47
CA ALA A 42 10.77 -8.99 19.67
C ALA A 42 10.21 -9.68 18.41
N ASP A 43 9.20 -9.08 17.78
CA ASP A 43 8.58 -9.60 16.56
C ASP A 43 9.57 -9.61 15.39
N ILE A 44 10.39 -8.57 15.25
CA ILE A 44 11.43 -8.55 14.20
C ILE A 44 12.49 -9.63 14.44
N LEU A 45 12.91 -9.84 15.69
CA LEU A 45 13.84 -10.93 16.01
C LEU A 45 13.22 -12.31 15.76
N LEU A 46 11.92 -12.46 16.01
CA LEU A 46 11.19 -13.68 15.70
C LEU A 46 11.17 -13.94 14.18
N ILE A 47 10.91 -12.91 13.37
CA ILE A 47 10.98 -12.98 11.90
C ILE A 47 12.39 -13.38 11.45
N ALA A 48 13.41 -12.70 11.99
CA ALA A 48 14.80 -12.98 11.62
C ALA A 48 15.23 -14.42 11.98
N HIS A 49 14.87 -14.88 13.17
CA HIS A 49 15.16 -16.25 13.60
C HIS A 49 14.37 -17.29 12.78
N SER A 50 13.10 -17.01 12.47
CA SER A 50 12.29 -17.86 11.61
C SER A 50 12.88 -17.99 10.21
N ALA A 51 13.45 -16.91 9.66
CA ALA A 51 14.11 -16.93 8.35
C ALA A 51 15.34 -17.87 8.28
N GLN A 52 15.96 -18.21 9.41
CA GLN A 52 17.08 -19.15 9.48
C GLN A 52 16.65 -20.61 9.53
N THR A 53 15.46 -20.88 10.07
CA THR A 53 14.98 -22.26 10.32
C THR A 53 13.89 -22.71 9.34
N ASN A 54 13.28 -21.77 8.60
CA ASN A 54 12.19 -22.04 7.69
C ASN A 54 12.67 -22.28 6.25
N THR A 55 12.48 -23.50 5.75
CA THR A 55 12.88 -23.90 4.40
C THR A 55 12.08 -23.24 3.28
N ARG A 56 10.94 -22.60 3.59
CA ARG A 56 10.15 -21.83 2.61
C ARG A 56 10.72 -20.44 2.36
N VAL A 57 11.57 -19.93 3.25
CA VAL A 57 12.18 -18.61 3.13
C VAL A 57 13.38 -18.69 2.17
N PRO A 58 13.43 -17.86 1.10
CA PRO A 58 14.56 -17.86 0.18
C PRO A 58 15.86 -17.41 0.83
N GLN A 59 16.99 -17.99 0.41
CA GLN A 59 18.32 -17.73 0.99
C GLN A 59 18.70 -16.23 1.03
N TYR A 60 18.34 -15.46 0.00
CA TYR A 60 18.65 -14.02 -0.02
C TYR A 60 17.95 -13.28 1.14
N PHE A 61 16.75 -13.71 1.52
CA PHE A 61 16.00 -13.11 2.61
C PHE A 61 16.54 -13.55 3.97
N THR A 62 17.06 -14.78 4.09
CA THR A 62 17.81 -15.21 5.28
C THR A 62 19.03 -14.30 5.50
N VAL A 63 19.83 -14.05 4.45
CA VAL A 63 20.99 -13.15 4.53
C VAL A 63 20.56 -11.73 4.89
N PHE A 64 19.52 -11.21 4.24
CA PHE A 64 18.96 -9.88 4.56
C PHE A 64 18.47 -9.82 6.02
N SER A 65 17.78 -10.85 6.48
CA SER A 65 17.24 -10.92 7.84
C SER A 65 18.35 -10.88 8.88
N ASP A 66 19.42 -11.65 8.68
CA ASP A 66 20.55 -11.69 9.61
C ASP A 66 21.29 -10.35 9.67
N ASN A 67 21.55 -9.73 8.52
CA ASN A 67 22.41 -8.56 8.43
C ASN A 67 21.66 -7.23 8.62
N VAL A 68 20.35 -7.20 8.40
CA VAL A 68 19.55 -5.96 8.41
C VAL A 68 18.50 -6.00 9.52
N LEU A 69 17.59 -6.97 9.48
CA LEU A 69 16.51 -7.07 10.47
C LEU A 69 17.04 -7.41 11.86
N GLY A 70 17.97 -8.37 11.95
CA GLY A 70 18.62 -8.79 13.19
C GLY A 70 19.57 -7.74 13.78
N ALA A 71 20.20 -6.92 12.94
CA ALA A 71 21.08 -5.84 13.37
C ALA A 71 20.30 -4.64 13.95
N TRP A 72 19.13 -4.32 13.37
CA TRP A 72 18.34 -3.13 13.75
C TRP A 72 16.88 -3.44 14.11
N PRO A 73 16.59 -4.44 14.96
CA PRO A 73 15.23 -4.91 15.16
C PRO A 73 14.32 -3.89 15.83
N GLY A 74 14.88 -2.98 16.65
CA GLY A 74 14.13 -1.88 17.24
C GLY A 74 13.64 -0.86 16.20
N LEU A 75 14.48 -0.55 15.21
CA LEU A 75 14.13 0.34 14.11
C LEU A 75 12.99 -0.26 13.28
N PHE A 76 13.14 -1.51 12.85
CA PHE A 76 12.13 -2.18 12.03
C PHE A 76 10.83 -2.44 12.81
N GLY A 77 10.91 -2.64 14.12
CA GLY A 77 9.75 -2.77 15.00
C GLY A 77 8.85 -1.52 14.98
N VAL A 78 9.43 -0.33 14.79
CA VAL A 78 8.68 0.92 14.66
C VAL A 78 8.37 1.26 13.19
N ALA A 79 9.34 1.04 12.31
CA ALA A 79 9.25 1.43 10.91
C ALA A 79 8.21 0.60 10.15
N VAL A 80 8.08 -0.70 10.44
CA VAL A 80 7.12 -1.57 9.75
C VAL A 80 5.68 -1.08 9.97
N PRO A 81 5.14 -0.97 11.19
CA PRO A 81 3.79 -0.43 11.41
C PRO A 81 3.62 0.99 10.85
N LEU A 82 4.65 1.83 10.94
CA LEU A 82 4.61 3.19 10.41
C LEU A 82 4.44 3.22 8.90
N VAL A 83 5.20 2.39 8.17
CA VAL A 83 5.08 2.26 6.71
C VAL A 83 3.68 1.78 6.33
N GLU A 84 3.12 0.81 7.06
CA GLU A 84 1.77 0.30 6.81
C GLU A 84 0.71 1.39 6.99
N VAL A 85 0.74 2.14 8.11
CA VAL A 85 -0.18 3.26 8.34
C VAL A 85 0.01 4.38 7.32
N ALA A 86 1.25 4.69 6.96
CA ALA A 86 1.55 5.73 5.98
C ALA A 86 1.03 5.34 4.59
N LEU A 87 1.29 4.10 4.14
CA LEU A 87 0.77 3.54 2.89
C LEU A 87 -0.75 3.60 2.87
N GLY A 88 -1.40 3.14 3.93
CA GLY A 88 -2.84 3.16 4.06
C GLY A 88 -3.41 4.57 3.95
N THR A 89 -2.82 5.53 4.66
CA THR A 89 -3.21 6.95 4.61
C THR A 89 -3.06 7.54 3.22
N VAL A 90 -1.89 7.39 2.60
CA VAL A 90 -1.57 7.89 1.25
C VAL A 90 -2.53 7.31 0.23
N LEU A 91 -2.82 6.00 0.31
CA LEU A 91 -3.76 5.31 -0.56
C LEU A 91 -5.19 5.78 -0.35
N VAL A 92 -5.68 5.98 0.88
CA VAL A 92 -7.04 6.49 1.14
C VAL A 92 -7.21 7.93 0.62
N LEU A 93 -6.25 8.80 0.88
CA LEU A 93 -6.26 10.20 0.41
C LEU A 93 -6.02 10.32 -1.10
N GLY A 94 -5.46 9.28 -1.71
CA GLY A 94 -5.16 9.22 -3.14
C GLY A 94 -3.96 10.09 -3.50
N LEU A 95 -3.02 10.25 -2.58
CA LEU A 95 -1.76 10.94 -2.84
C LEU A 95 -0.85 9.98 -3.61
N PHE A 96 -0.45 10.33 -4.83
CA PHE A 96 0.43 9.49 -5.66
C PHE A 96 0.00 7.99 -5.69
N PRO A 97 -1.22 7.67 -6.14
CA PRO A 97 -1.82 6.34 -5.95
C PRO A 97 -1.03 5.21 -6.62
N GLN A 98 -0.41 5.47 -7.78
CA GLN A 98 0.40 4.46 -8.47
C GLN A 98 1.72 4.18 -7.72
N PRO A 99 2.56 5.18 -7.37
CA PRO A 99 3.72 4.94 -6.49
C PRO A 99 3.34 4.23 -5.17
N ALA A 100 2.26 4.64 -4.52
CA ALA A 100 1.80 4.01 -3.28
C ALA A 100 1.41 2.54 -3.49
N ALA A 101 0.75 2.22 -4.61
CA ALA A 101 0.41 0.84 -4.97
C ALA A 101 1.65 -0.02 -5.30
N ILE A 102 2.69 0.57 -5.93
CA ILE A 102 3.96 -0.11 -6.17
C ILE A 102 4.64 -0.45 -4.84
N VAL A 103 4.76 0.52 -3.93
CA VAL A 103 5.36 0.29 -2.61
C VAL A 103 4.55 -0.74 -1.83
N SER A 104 3.22 -0.65 -1.84
CA SER A 104 2.31 -1.67 -1.28
C SER A 104 2.63 -3.07 -1.80
N LEU A 105 2.73 -3.25 -3.13
CA LEU A 105 3.05 -4.54 -3.72
C LEU A 105 4.44 -5.04 -3.32
N LEU A 106 5.45 -4.17 -3.31
CA LEU A 106 6.81 -4.52 -2.89
C LEU A 106 6.86 -4.93 -1.41
N THR A 107 6.11 -4.25 -0.53
CA THR A 107 5.98 -4.64 0.88
C THR A 107 5.33 -6.01 1.02
N LEU A 108 4.24 -6.28 0.29
CA LEU A 108 3.57 -7.58 0.31
C LEU A 108 4.46 -8.70 -0.23
N LEU A 109 5.24 -8.44 -1.29
CA LEU A 109 6.22 -9.38 -1.79
C LEU A 109 7.31 -9.66 -0.74
N THR A 110 7.76 -8.63 -0.01
CA THR A 110 8.71 -8.81 1.11
C THR A 110 8.12 -9.70 2.20
N TYR A 111 6.86 -9.50 2.56
CA TYR A 111 6.17 -10.34 3.55
C TYR A 111 5.94 -11.77 3.07
N TRP A 112 5.69 -11.93 1.77
CA TRP A 112 5.60 -13.24 1.14
C TRP A 112 6.93 -13.98 1.21
N THR A 113 8.03 -13.29 0.88
CA THR A 113 9.38 -13.83 0.96
C THR A 113 9.76 -14.23 2.39
N SER A 114 9.30 -13.49 3.39
CA SER A 114 9.53 -13.80 4.80
C SER A 114 8.61 -14.90 5.36
N ASP A 115 7.75 -15.50 4.54
CA ASP A 115 6.71 -16.46 4.94
C ASP A 115 5.77 -15.92 6.04
N GLN A 116 5.58 -14.60 6.10
CA GLN A 116 4.68 -13.93 7.04
C GLN A 116 3.29 -13.77 6.42
N LEU A 117 2.75 -14.86 5.88
CA LEU A 117 1.53 -14.84 5.08
C LEU A 117 0.28 -14.80 5.96
N ILE A 118 -0.58 -13.82 5.68
CA ILE A 118 -1.95 -13.76 6.19
C ILE A 118 -2.94 -13.78 5.02
N SER A 119 -4.13 -14.31 5.27
CA SER A 119 -5.14 -14.61 4.25
C SER A 119 -5.55 -13.42 3.37
N GLN A 120 -5.39 -12.19 3.88
CA GLN A 120 -5.73 -10.96 3.17
C GLN A 120 -4.65 -10.46 2.19
N TYR A 121 -3.39 -10.85 2.34
CA TYR A 121 -2.29 -10.34 1.52
C TYR A 121 -2.44 -10.61 0.02
N PRO A 122 -2.93 -11.77 -0.44
CA PRO A 122 -3.22 -11.99 -1.86
C PRO A 122 -4.24 -10.99 -2.43
N VAL A 123 -5.26 -10.64 -1.64
CA VAL A 123 -6.28 -9.64 -2.04
C VAL A 123 -5.63 -8.27 -2.17
N MET A 124 -4.82 -7.87 -1.19
CA MET A 124 -4.10 -6.59 -1.22
C MET A 124 -3.12 -6.51 -2.40
N ALA A 125 -2.45 -7.60 -2.75
CA ALA A 125 -1.55 -7.67 -3.90
C ALA A 125 -2.32 -7.50 -5.21
N GLY A 126 -3.48 -8.16 -5.34
CA GLY A 126 -4.37 -8.00 -6.49
C GLY A 126 -4.89 -6.57 -6.65
N LEU A 127 -5.30 -5.92 -5.55
CA LEU A 127 -5.71 -4.51 -5.56
C LEU A 127 -4.55 -3.58 -5.93
N SER A 128 -3.34 -3.87 -5.44
CA SER A 128 -2.14 -3.11 -5.80
C SER A 128 -1.87 -3.21 -7.29
N ALA A 129 -1.88 -4.42 -7.86
CA ALA A 129 -1.69 -4.65 -9.29
C ALA A 129 -2.74 -3.92 -10.15
N LEU A 130 -4.01 -3.92 -9.70
CA LEU A 130 -5.10 -3.22 -10.37
C LEU A 130 -4.86 -1.71 -10.45
N ILE A 131 -4.43 -1.09 -9.34
CA ILE A 131 -4.13 0.35 -9.29
C ILE A 131 -2.92 0.70 -10.17
N ILE A 132 -1.90 -0.17 -10.18
CA ILE A 132 -0.70 -0.02 -11.02
C ILE A 132 -1.07 -0.08 -12.51
N ALA A 133 -1.92 -1.03 -12.90
CA ALA A 133 -2.34 -1.20 -14.29
C ALA A 133 -3.24 -0.05 -14.79
N PHE A 134 -4.02 0.56 -13.88
CA PHE A 134 -4.97 1.61 -14.23
C PHE A 134 -4.76 2.90 -13.39
N PRO A 135 -3.67 3.64 -13.62
CA PRO A 135 -3.32 4.79 -12.79
C PRO A 135 -4.23 6.00 -13.01
N ALA A 136 -4.68 6.24 -14.25
CA ALA A 136 -5.52 7.40 -14.57
C ALA A 136 -6.93 7.33 -13.94
N PRO A 137 -7.66 6.20 -14.00
CA PRO A 137 -8.97 6.11 -13.35
C PRO A 137 -8.86 6.00 -11.82
N SER A 138 -7.86 5.29 -11.28
CA SER A 138 -7.69 5.12 -9.82
C SER A 138 -7.38 6.44 -9.10
N GLY A 139 -6.69 7.37 -9.78
CA GLY A 139 -6.41 8.72 -9.29
C GLY A 139 -7.51 9.76 -9.55
N HIS A 140 -8.64 9.39 -10.17
CA HIS A 140 -9.64 10.35 -10.61
C HIS A 140 -10.25 11.16 -9.45
N TYR A 141 -10.49 10.51 -8.31
CA TYR A 141 -11.03 11.09 -7.08
C TYR A 141 -9.93 11.40 -6.03
N SER A 142 -8.70 11.63 -6.48
CA SER A 142 -7.60 12.06 -5.62
C SER A 142 -7.78 13.51 -5.14
N ILE A 143 -7.43 13.77 -3.88
CA ILE A 143 -7.39 15.13 -3.31
C ILE A 143 -6.46 16.04 -4.12
N LEU A 144 -5.36 15.53 -4.67
CA LEU A 144 -4.43 16.33 -5.49
C LEU A 144 -5.11 16.85 -6.76
N ARG A 145 -5.93 16.02 -7.40
CA ARG A 145 -6.64 16.38 -8.62
C ARG A 145 -7.76 17.39 -8.34
N LEU A 146 -8.48 17.22 -7.23
CA LEU A 146 -9.49 18.19 -6.77
C LEU A 146 -8.88 19.56 -6.45
N ARG A 147 -7.72 19.59 -5.77
CA ARG A 147 -6.99 20.83 -5.49
C ARG A 147 -6.51 21.53 -6.76
N ARG A 148 -5.95 20.78 -7.72
CA ARG A 148 -5.54 21.33 -9.02
C ARG A 148 -6.72 21.93 -9.79
N ALA A 149 -7.85 21.21 -9.87
CA ALA A 149 -9.05 21.69 -10.55
C ALA A 149 -9.60 22.98 -9.92
N SER A 150 -9.61 23.05 -8.59
CA SER A 150 -10.06 24.24 -7.84
C SER A 150 -9.13 25.45 -8.09
N ALA A 151 -7.81 25.23 -8.09
CA ALA A 151 -6.83 26.29 -8.38
C ALA A 151 -7.01 26.85 -9.80
N THR A 152 -7.19 25.99 -10.82
CA THR A 152 -7.45 26.43 -12.20
C THR A 152 -8.77 27.19 -12.33
N ALA A 153 -9.82 26.78 -11.61
CA ALA A 153 -11.10 27.48 -11.64
C ALA A 153 -11.02 28.89 -11.04
N ASN A 154 -10.23 29.07 -9.98
CA ASN A 154 -10.03 30.37 -9.35
C ASN A 154 -9.23 31.33 -10.26
N VAL A 155 -8.18 30.87 -10.93
CA VAL A 155 -7.41 31.69 -11.89
C VAL A 155 -8.27 32.20 -13.05
N VAL A 156 -9.17 31.36 -13.59
CA VAL A 156 -10.10 31.78 -14.66
C VAL A 156 -11.10 32.83 -14.17
N ARG A 157 -11.41 32.83 -12.87
CA ARG A 157 -12.36 33.77 -12.25
C ARG A 157 -11.71 35.12 -11.93
N ASP A 158 -10.44 35.12 -11.54
CA ASP A 158 -9.69 36.34 -11.19
C ASP A 158 -9.04 37.04 -12.40
N GLY A 159 -8.90 36.33 -13.53
CA GLY A 159 -8.37 36.87 -14.80
C GLY A 159 -9.44 37.45 -15.74
N ARG A 160 -10.66 37.67 -15.26
CA ARG A 160 -11.75 38.38 -15.95
C ARG A 160 -12.12 39.65 -15.21
#